data_AF-A0A852LYJ8-F1
#
_entry.id   AF-A0A852LYJ8-F1
#
_cell.length_a   1.000
_cell.length_b   1.000
_cell.length_c   1.000
_cell.angle_alpha   90.00
_cell.angle_beta   90.00
_cell.angle_gamma   90.00
#
_symmetry.space_group_name_H-M   'P 1'
#
loop_
_entity.id
_entity.type
_entity.pdbx_description
1 polymer ?
#
loop_
_entity_poly.entity_id
_entity_poly.type
_entity_poly.pdbx_seq_one_letter_code
_entity_poly.pdbx_strand_id
1 'polypeptide(L)'
;ARVLEVAKRLTLQVARGEAAAVEAEEGCKKHWEPLELFCKDDGAFICKVCRESRAHRAHTTLPAPEAAREYKEQIQAHLQDLKEERSNLLGVREAEMRRSW
;
A
#
# COMPACT_ATOMS: atom_id res chain seq x y z
N ALA A 1 17.07 -29.75 -16.64
CA ALA A 1 16.11 -29.17 -17.61
C ALA A 1 15.13 -28.26 -16.86
N ARG A 2 15.15 -26.93 -17.09
CA ARG A 2 14.32 -25.90 -16.40
C ARG A 2 12.81 -26.19 -16.39
N VAL A 3 12.34 -26.96 -17.36
CA VAL A 3 10.92 -27.30 -17.55
C VAL A 3 10.40 -28.22 -16.43
N LEU A 4 11.23 -29.12 -15.89
CA LEU A 4 10.82 -30.06 -14.82
C LEU A 4 10.66 -29.34 -13.47
N GLU A 5 11.45 -28.30 -13.22
CA GLU A 5 11.41 -27.52 -11.99
C GLU A 5 10.18 -26.59 -11.95
N VAL A 6 9.79 -26.07 -13.11
CA VAL A 6 8.53 -25.33 -13.30
C VAL A 6 7.33 -26.26 -13.08
N ALA A 7 7.34 -27.48 -13.65
CA ALA A 7 6.26 -28.45 -13.46
C ALA A 7 6.09 -28.84 -11.97
N LYS A 8 7.20 -29.05 -11.26
CA LYS A 8 7.20 -29.43 -9.83
C LYS A 8 6.65 -28.32 -8.92
N ARG A 9 6.90 -27.04 -9.27
CA ARG A 9 6.34 -25.86 -8.57
C ARG A 9 4.83 -25.72 -8.79
N LEU A 10 4.37 -26.00 -10.00
CA LEU A 10 2.94 -25.96 -10.33
C LEU A 10 2.14 -27.06 -9.62
N THR A 11 2.71 -28.25 -9.41
CA THR A 11 2.04 -29.33 -8.65
C THR A 11 1.89 -29.02 -7.16
N LEU A 12 2.82 -28.25 -6.56
CA LEU A 12 2.78 -27.84 -5.16
C LEU A 12 1.70 -26.77 -4.85
N GLN A 13 1.38 -25.92 -5.82
CA GLN A 13 0.40 -24.84 -5.67
C GLN A 13 -1.06 -25.34 -5.69
N VAL A 14 -1.35 -26.48 -6.35
CA VAL A 14 -2.71 -27.02 -6.44
C VAL A 14 -3.14 -27.76 -5.17
N ALA A 15 -2.20 -28.20 -4.32
CA ALA A 15 -2.49 -28.99 -3.12
C ALA A 15 -2.80 -28.17 -1.86
N ARG A 16 -2.57 -26.85 -1.87
CA ARG A 16 -2.69 -26.00 -0.67
C ARG A 16 -3.75 -24.92 -0.88
N GLY A 17 -5.00 -25.35 -1.01
CA GLY A 17 -6.14 -24.45 -0.91
C GLY A 17 -6.27 -23.92 0.52
N GLU A 18 -5.69 -22.74 0.78
CA GLU A 18 -5.92 -21.93 1.99
C GLU A 18 -5.44 -20.49 1.75
N ALA A 19 -6.26 -19.54 2.19
CA ALA A 19 -6.20 -18.10 1.97
C ALA A 19 -4.79 -17.45 1.96
N ALA A 20 -4.36 -17.01 0.78
CA ALA A 20 -3.34 -15.98 0.61
C ALA A 20 -3.98 -14.76 -0.07
N ALA A 21 -4.59 -13.87 0.71
CA ALA A 21 -4.74 -12.50 0.26
C ALA A 21 -3.34 -11.89 0.20
N VAL A 22 -2.69 -11.95 -0.97
CA VAL A 22 -2.10 -10.85 -1.78
C VAL A 22 -1.36 -11.53 -2.95
N GLU A 23 -2.12 -12.04 -3.92
CA GLU A 23 -1.57 -12.37 -5.25
C GLU A 23 -1.41 -11.06 -6.03
N ALA A 24 -0.28 -10.37 -5.83
CA ALA A 24 0.16 -9.28 -6.67
C ALA A 24 1.70 -9.22 -6.74
N GLU A 25 2.35 -10.36 -6.88
CA GLU A 25 3.78 -10.43 -7.22
C GLU A 25 3.97 -10.44 -8.74
N GLU A 26 3.31 -9.53 -9.45
CA GLU A 26 3.88 -9.05 -10.71
C GLU A 26 4.96 -8.04 -10.32
N GLY A 27 6.18 -8.52 -10.14
CA GLY A 27 7.35 -7.66 -9.98
C GLY A 27 7.45 -6.63 -11.11
N CYS A 28 8.47 -5.76 -11.07
CA CYS A 28 8.65 -4.73 -12.09
C CYS A 28 8.68 -5.35 -13.50
N LYS A 29 7.66 -5.09 -14.34
CA LYS A 29 7.55 -5.67 -15.69
C LYS A 29 8.74 -5.37 -16.61
N LYS A 30 9.47 -4.27 -16.33
CA LYS A 30 10.64 -3.85 -17.11
C LYS A 30 11.91 -4.59 -16.70
N HIS A 31 12.06 -4.90 -15.41
CA HIS A 31 13.32 -5.40 -14.85
C HIS A 31 13.20 -6.82 -14.29
N TRP A 32 11.97 -7.33 -14.15
CA TRP A 32 11.64 -8.62 -13.56
C TRP A 32 12.13 -8.76 -12.11
N GLU A 33 12.23 -7.63 -11.42
CA GLU A 33 12.71 -7.50 -10.04
C GLU A 33 11.56 -7.20 -9.08
N PRO A 34 11.61 -7.65 -7.82
CA PRO A 34 10.62 -7.33 -6.80
C PRO A 34 10.41 -5.81 -6.59
N LEU A 35 9.17 -5.42 -6.31
CA LEU A 35 8.76 -4.04 -6.06
C LEU A 35 8.92 -3.67 -4.57
N GLU A 36 10.16 -3.68 -4.07
CA GLU A 36 10.45 -3.50 -2.63
C GLU A 36 10.53 -2.04 -2.17
N LEU A 37 10.45 -1.07 -3.10
CA LEU A 37 10.58 0.35 -2.79
C LEU A 37 9.31 1.09 -3.16
N PHE A 38 9.00 2.16 -2.42
CA PHE A 38 7.92 3.08 -2.72
C PHE A 38 8.51 4.45 -3.08
N CYS A 39 8.12 5.00 -4.22
CA CYS A 39 8.47 6.34 -4.66
C CYS A 39 7.39 7.32 -4.21
N LYS A 40 7.72 8.26 -3.31
CA LYS A 40 6.76 9.21 -2.75
C LYS A 40 6.22 10.19 -3.80
N ASP A 41 7.09 10.66 -4.67
CA ASP A 41 6.76 11.64 -5.70
C ASP A 41 5.77 11.09 -6.73
N ASP A 42 5.88 9.81 -7.06
CA ASP A 42 5.05 9.13 -8.06
C ASP A 42 3.89 8.34 -7.43
N GLY A 43 3.88 8.16 -6.12
CA GLY A 43 2.90 7.34 -5.41
C GLY A 43 2.90 5.86 -5.83
N ALA A 44 4.07 5.31 -6.21
CA ALA A 44 4.15 4.00 -6.85
C ALA A 44 5.24 3.10 -6.24
N PHE A 45 4.99 1.78 -6.24
CA PHE A 45 6.04 0.82 -5.93
C PHE A 45 6.97 0.61 -7.12
N ILE A 46 8.27 0.58 -6.86
CA ILE A 46 9.34 0.45 -7.86
C ILE A 46 10.38 -0.60 -7.40
N CYS A 47 11.11 -1.18 -8.35
CA CYS A 47 12.26 -2.04 -8.03
C CYS A 47 13.56 -1.25 -7.86
N LYS A 48 14.62 -1.91 -7.38
CA LYS A 48 15.95 -1.31 -7.19
C LYS A 48 16.55 -0.73 -8.47
N VAL A 49 16.32 -1.39 -9.62
CA VAL A 49 16.79 -0.89 -10.91
C VAL A 49 16.03 0.37 -11.34
N CYS A 50 14.71 0.43 -11.11
CA CYS A 50 13.93 1.65 -11.34
C CYS A 50 14.45 2.82 -10.52
N ARG A 51 14.81 2.61 -9.24
CA ARG A 51 15.36 3.65 -8.37
C ARG A 51 16.61 4.30 -8.95
N GLU A 52 17.50 3.53 -9.56
CA GLU A 52 18.74 4.04 -10.16
C GLU A 52 18.52 4.70 -11.53
N SER A 53 17.38 4.44 -12.16
CA SER A 53 17.03 5.04 -13.45
C SER A 53 16.91 6.56 -13.35
N ARG A 54 17.13 7.25 -14.47
CA ARG A 54 16.96 8.72 -14.54
C ARG A 54 15.56 9.18 -14.11
N ALA A 55 14.55 8.32 -14.24
CA ALA A 55 13.17 8.64 -13.88
C ALA A 55 12.97 8.77 -12.36
N HIS A 56 13.66 7.97 -11.54
CA HIS A 56 13.43 7.96 -10.08
C HIS A 56 14.67 8.30 -9.25
N ARG A 57 15.86 8.45 -9.84
CA ARG A 57 17.12 8.70 -9.10
C ARG A 57 17.12 9.95 -8.23
N ALA A 58 16.27 10.93 -8.53
CA ALA A 58 16.12 12.18 -7.79
C ALA A 58 14.88 12.20 -6.90
N HIS A 59 14.02 11.18 -6.98
CA HIS A 59 12.80 11.09 -6.18
C HIS A 59 13.10 10.54 -4.79
N THR A 60 12.21 10.86 -3.85
CA THR A 60 12.29 10.33 -2.49
C THR A 60 11.70 8.92 -2.47
N THR A 61 12.55 7.93 -2.23
CA THR A 61 12.15 6.53 -2.17
C THR A 61 12.38 5.94 -0.79
N LEU A 62 11.42 5.15 -0.30
CA LEU A 62 11.55 4.38 0.94
C LEU A 62 11.38 2.88 0.69
N PRO A 63 11.92 2.00 1.54
CA PRO A 63 11.49 0.61 1.60
C PRO A 63 9.98 0.51 1.81
N ALA A 64 9.34 -0.45 1.14
CA ALA A 64 7.89 -0.66 1.21
C ALA A 64 7.36 -0.80 2.66
N PRO A 65 8.01 -1.54 3.58
CA PRO A 65 7.54 -1.64 4.96
C PRO A 65 7.58 -0.30 5.72
N GLU A 66 8.57 0.54 5.44
CA GLU A 66 8.71 1.86 6.06
C GLU A 66 7.63 2.82 5.56
N ALA A 67 7.40 2.86 4.24
CA ALA A 67 6.31 3.61 3.65
C ALA A 67 4.95 3.16 4.20
N ALA A 68 4.72 1.85 4.29
CA ALA A 68 3.48 1.30 4.83
C ALA A 68 3.23 1.75 6.28
N ARG A 69 4.26 1.75 7.13
CA ARG A 69 4.16 2.26 8.50
C ARG A 69 3.84 3.75 8.51
N GLU A 70 4.60 4.56 7.77
CA GLU A 70 4.43 6.01 7.75
C GLU A 70 3.03 6.42 7.28
N TYR A 71 2.56 5.86 6.17
CA TYR A 71 1.21 6.17 5.66
C TYR A 71 0.11 5.64 6.57
N LYS A 72 0.30 4.50 7.23
CA LYS A 72 -0.66 4.00 8.22
C LYS A 72 -0.82 5.00 9.37
N GLU A 73 0.28 5.53 9.89
CA GLU A 73 0.27 6.52 10.97
C GLU A 73 -0.43 7.82 10.52
N GLN A 74 -0.11 8.33 9.33
CA GLN A 74 -0.76 9.51 8.75
C GLN A 74 -2.27 9.30 8.58
N ILE A 75 -2.69 8.16 8.01
CA ILE A 75 -4.10 7.83 7.82
C ILE A 75 -4.82 7.73 9.17
N GLN A 76 -4.19 7.14 10.19
CA GLN A 76 -4.76 7.04 11.52
C GLN A 76 -4.95 8.41 12.17
N ALA A 77 -3.98 9.32 12.03
CA ALA A 77 -4.09 10.69 12.53
C ALA A 77 -5.26 11.43 11.85
N HIS A 78 -5.29 11.46 10.51
CA HIS A 78 -6.38 12.09 9.77
C HIS A 78 -7.76 11.49 10.08
N LEU A 79 -7.83 10.18 10.31
CA LEU A 79 -9.07 9.54 10.69
C LEU A 79 -9.56 9.99 12.09
N GLN A 80 -8.65 10.26 13.02
CA GLN A 80 -9.04 10.81 14.33
C GLN A 80 -9.57 12.24 14.19
N ASP A 81 -8.85 13.08 13.45
CA ASP A 81 -9.27 14.47 13.20
C ASP A 81 -10.68 14.52 12.60
N LEU A 82 -10.95 13.67 11.59
CA LEU A 82 -12.26 13.59 10.95
C LEU A 82 -13.37 13.08 11.90
N LYS A 83 -13.03 12.19 12.84
CA LYS A 83 -14.01 11.70 13.83
C LYS A 83 -14.36 12.78 14.85
N GLU A 84 -13.38 13.57 15.27
CA GLU A 84 -13.57 14.70 16.17
C GLU A 84 -14.41 15.78 15.50
N GLU A 85 -14.07 16.18 14.27
CA GLU A 85 -14.83 17.18 13.52
C GLU A 85 -16.30 16.75 13.34
N ARG A 86 -16.52 15.49 12.96
CA ARG A 86 -17.87 14.93 12.90
C ARG A 86 -18.60 15.01 14.24
N SER A 87 -17.93 14.70 15.35
CA SER A 87 -18.52 14.78 16.70
C SER A 87 -18.93 16.21 17.03
N ASN A 88 -18.07 17.18 16.72
CA ASN A 88 -18.33 18.61 16.94
C ASN A 88 -19.54 19.08 16.13
N LEU A 89 -19.60 18.73 14.84
CA LEU A 89 -20.72 19.09 13.96
C LEU A 89 -22.06 18.50 14.45
N LEU A 90 -22.06 17.25 14.93
CA LEU A 90 -23.26 16.65 15.52
C LEU A 90 -23.70 17.39 16.79
N GLY A 91 -22.74 17.77 17.65
CA GLY A 91 -23.03 18.56 18.85
C GLY A 91 -23.61 19.93 18.54
N VAL A 92 -23.09 20.62 17.51
CA VAL A 92 -23.66 21.89 17.03
C VAL A 92 -25.09 21.70 16.55
N ARG A 93 -25.35 20.69 15.72
CA ARG A 93 -26.68 20.38 15.19
C ARG A 93 -27.70 20.13 16.31
N GLU A 94 -27.32 19.37 17.33
CA GLU A 94 -28.18 19.09 18.49
C GLU A 94 -28.46 20.35 19.32
N ALA A 95 -27.46 21.22 19.50
CA ALA A 95 -27.63 22.48 20.21
C ALA A 95 -28.56 23.44 19.44
N GLU A 96 -28.41 23.54 18.13
CA GLU A 96 -29.31 24.33 17.26
C GLU A 96 -30.75 23.81 17.31
N MET A 97 -30.93 22.48 17.25
CA MET A 97 -32.23 21.86 17.40
C MET A 97 -32.85 22.27 18.74
N ARG A 98 -32.11 22.12 19.86
CA ARG A 98 -32.60 22.48 21.20
C ARG A 98 -32.97 23.96 21.36
N ARG A 99 -32.28 24.87 20.66
CA ARG A 99 -32.58 26.32 20.67
C ARG A 99 -33.82 26.68 19.86
N SER A 100 -34.28 25.78 18.99
CA SER A 100 -35.41 25.98 18.09
C SER A 100 -36.76 25.48 18.66
N TRP A 101 -36.79 25.06 19.93
CA TRP A 101 -37.99 24.63 20.67
C TRP A 101 -38.21 25.50 21.91
#